data_AF-A0A961KY01-F1
#
_entry.id   AF-A0A961KY01-F1
#
_cell.length_a   1.000
_cell.length_b   1.000
_cell.length_c   1.000
_cell.angle_alpha   90.00
_cell.angle_beta   90.00
_cell.angle_gamma   90.00
#
_symmetry.space_group_name_H-M   'P 1'
#
loop_
_entity.id
_entity.type
_entity.pdbx_description
1 polymer ?
#
loop_
_entity_poly.entity_id
_entity_poly.type
_entity_poly.pdbx_seq_one_letter_code
_entity_poly.pdbx_strand_id
1 'polypeptide(L)'
;MPHEPLPEGARIGILGGGQLGRMLALAAARLGMRAHVFEPAADPCAGQVVERVTRAAYDDRAALEAFAASVDVATYEFENVPLAA
;
A
#
# COMPACT_ATOMS: atom_id res chain seq x y z
N MET A 1 -8.53 -15.92 -15.05
CA MET A 1 -8.80 -14.72 -15.88
C MET A 1 -7.50 -13.95 -15.99
N PRO A 2 -6.98 -13.62 -17.18
CA PRO A 2 -5.83 -12.72 -17.26
C PRO A 2 -6.28 -11.33 -16.78
N HIS A 3 -5.55 -10.76 -15.82
CA HIS A 3 -5.71 -9.34 -15.49
C HIS A 3 -5.04 -8.51 -16.59
N GLU A 4 -5.69 -7.43 -17.01
CA GLU A 4 -5.10 -6.46 -17.91
C GLU A 4 -3.88 -5.81 -17.25
N PRO A 5 -2.79 -5.52 -17.99
CA PRO A 5 -1.64 -4.82 -17.44
C PRO A 5 -2.01 -3.46 -16.86
N LEU A 6 -1.35 -3.07 -15.77
CA LEU A 6 -1.56 -1.75 -15.17
C LEU A 6 -0.99 -0.63 -16.07
N PRO A 7 -1.62 0.56 -16.09
CA PRO A 7 -1.12 1.69 -16.86
C PRO A 7 0.20 2.23 -16.30
N GLU A 8 0.96 2.97 -17.13
CA GLU A 8 2.14 3.69 -16.67
C GLU A 8 1.78 4.69 -15.55
N GLY A 9 2.65 4.81 -14.54
CA GLY A 9 2.39 5.72 -13.42
C GLY A 9 1.35 5.22 -12.42
N ALA A 10 0.82 4.00 -12.58
CA ALA A 10 -0.13 3.38 -11.66
C ALA A 10 0.38 3.41 -10.21
N ARG A 11 -0.56 3.53 -9.27
CA ARG A 11 -0.31 3.58 -7.84
C ARG A 11 -0.62 2.22 -7.20
N ILE A 12 0.41 1.61 -6.63
CA ILE A 12 0.31 0.41 -5.82
C ILE A 12 0.01 0.80 -4.37
N GLY A 13 -1.08 0.27 -3.83
CA GLY A 13 -1.38 0.27 -2.41
C GLY A 13 -0.64 -0.85 -1.70
N ILE A 14 0.04 -0.53 -0.59
CA ILE A 14 0.74 -1.50 0.25
C ILE A 14 0.14 -1.45 1.66
N LEU A 15 -0.49 -2.53 2.09
CA LEU A 15 -0.94 -2.70 3.48
C LEU A 15 0.24 -3.21 4.31
N GLY A 16 0.68 -2.39 5.27
CA GLY A 16 1.89 -2.60 6.05
C GLY A 16 3.03 -1.67 5.61
N GLY A 17 3.65 -1.02 6.58
CA GLY A 17 4.70 -0.03 6.36
C GLY A 17 6.09 -0.43 6.87
N GLY A 18 6.34 -1.72 7.05
CA GLY A 18 7.62 -2.30 7.45
C GLY A 18 8.68 -2.32 6.34
N GLN A 19 9.72 -3.13 6.56
CA GLN A 19 10.88 -3.20 5.66
C GLN A 19 10.53 -3.78 4.28
N LEU A 20 9.56 -4.70 4.20
CA LEU A 20 9.18 -5.33 2.95
C LEU A 20 8.38 -4.34 2.08
N GLY A 21 7.49 -3.56 2.68
CA GLY A 21 6.75 -2.47 2.07
C GLY A 21 7.70 -1.39 1.55
N ARG A 22 8.78 -1.09 2.29
CA ARG A 22 9.85 -0.20 1.82
C ARG A 22 10.56 -0.76 0.59
N MET A 23 10.92 -2.05 0.61
CA MET A 23 11.56 -2.72 -0.53
C MET A 23 10.65 -2.73 -1.77
N LEU A 24 9.35 -3.00 -1.58
CA LEU A 24 8.35 -3.00 -2.64
C LEU A 24 8.14 -1.61 -3.22
N ALA A 25 8.01 -0.57 -2.39
CA ALA A 25 7.86 0.81 -2.83
C ALA A 25 9.06 1.26 -3.69
N LEU A 26 10.29 0.92 -3.28
CA LEU A 26 11.49 1.22 -4.05
C LEU A 26 11.55 0.44 -5.38
N ALA A 27 11.02 -0.78 -5.44
CA ALA A 27 10.93 -1.53 -6.68
C ALA A 27 9.88 -0.91 -7.62
N ALA A 28 8.70 -0.54 -7.10
CA ALA A 28 7.64 0.14 -7.85
C ALA A 28 8.14 1.45 -8.48
N ALA A 29 8.89 2.26 -7.73
CA ALA A 29 9.47 3.50 -8.22
C ALA A 29 10.41 3.29 -9.43
N ARG A 30 11.20 2.20 -9.45
CA ARG A 30 12.08 1.86 -10.58
C ARG A 30 11.31 1.47 -11.85
N LEU A 31 10.07 1.03 -11.70
CA LEU A 31 9.16 0.69 -12.79
C LEU A 31 8.29 1.89 -13.22
N GLY A 32 8.54 3.09 -12.68
CA GLY A 32 7.73 4.28 -12.96
C GLY A 32 6.36 4.28 -12.28
N MET A 33 6.13 3.39 -11.31
CA MET A 33 4.89 3.32 -10.53
C MET A 33 5.01 4.13 -9.23
N ARG A 34 3.88 4.50 -8.65
CA ARG A 34 3.80 5.18 -7.35
C ARG A 34 3.41 4.19 -6.27
N ALA A 35 3.76 4.48 -5.02
CA ALA A 35 3.35 3.68 -3.87
C ALA A 35 2.56 4.52 -2.86
N HIS A 36 1.54 3.92 -2.26
CA HIS A 36 0.75 4.47 -1.15
C HIS A 36 0.70 3.42 -0.04
N VAL A 37 1.20 3.76 1.14
CA VAL A 37 1.26 2.83 2.28
C VAL A 37 0.08 3.06 3.20
N PHE A 38 -0.54 1.99 3.70
CA PHE A 38 -1.48 2.00 4.80
C PHE A 38 -0.83 1.35 6.02
N GLU A 39 -0.59 2.12 7.08
CA GLU A 39 0.10 1.64 8.27
C GLU A 39 -0.25 2.49 9.51
N PRO A 40 -0.76 1.89 10.60
CA PRO A 40 -1.08 2.61 11.84
C PRO A 40 0.13 3.22 12.55
N ALA A 41 1.34 2.68 12.38
CA ALA A 41 2.53 3.19 13.03
C ALA A 41 2.82 4.66 12.65
N ALA A 42 3.27 5.44 13.64
CA ALA A 42 3.56 6.86 13.44
C ALA A 42 4.73 7.09 12.47
N ASP A 43 5.77 6.25 12.54
CA ASP A 43 6.97 6.32 11.70
C ASP A 43 7.23 4.98 10.99
N PRO A 44 6.47 4.68 9.93
CA PRO A 44 6.65 3.44 9.21
C PRO A 44 7.89 3.50 8.32
N CYS A 45 8.66 2.40 8.29
CA CYS A 45 9.86 2.25 7.48
C CYS A 45 9.61 2.60 5.99
N ALA A 46 8.50 2.11 5.42
CA ALA A 46 8.09 2.41 4.06
C ALA A 46 7.68 3.88 3.86
N GLY A 47 7.22 4.56 4.92
CA GLY A 47 6.83 5.97 4.88
C GLY A 47 7.93 6.92 4.43
N GLN A 48 9.19 6.54 4.61
CA GLN A 48 10.36 7.34 4.24
C GLN A 48 10.61 7.41 2.72
N VAL A 49 9.97 6.52 1.94
CA VAL A 49 10.24 6.37 0.50
C VAL A 49 8.98 6.48 -0.37
N VAL A 50 7.84 6.85 0.21
CA VAL A 50 6.56 6.99 -0.49
C VAL A 50 6.02 8.41 -0.39
N GLU A 51 5.24 8.80 -1.41
CA GLU A 51 4.60 10.12 -1.46
C GLU A 51 3.46 10.23 -0.42
N ARG A 52 2.78 9.11 -0.12
CA ARG A 52 1.58 9.10 0.72
C ARG A 52 1.59 7.93 1.69
N VAL A 53 1.21 8.22 2.93
CA VAL A 53 0.91 7.25 3.98
C VAL A 53 -0.47 7.54 4.55
N THR A 54 -1.36 6.55 4.54
CA THR A 54 -2.60 6.58 5.32
C THR A 54 -2.30 5.93 6.67
N ARG A 55 -2.45 6.71 7.75
CA ARG A 55 -2.28 6.24 9.12
C ARG A 55 -3.64 5.99 9.74
N ALA A 56 -4.03 4.72 9.80
CA ALA A 56 -5.27 4.27 10.42
C ALA A 56 -5.10 2.81 10.87
N ALA A 57 -5.99 2.36 11.76
CA ALA A 57 -6.01 0.98 12.19
C ALA A 57 -6.47 0.06 11.04
N TYR A 58 -6.00 -1.19 11.03
CA TYR A 58 -6.34 -2.15 9.98
C TYR A 58 -7.81 -2.59 9.98
N ASP A 59 -8.54 -2.35 11.07
CA ASP A 59 -9.98 -2.58 11.20
C ASP A 59 -10.81 -1.32 10.94
N ASP A 60 -10.18 -0.18 10.62
CA ASP A 60 -10.88 1.03 10.19
C ASP A 60 -11.35 0.86 8.74
N ARG A 61 -12.58 0.35 8.62
CA ARG A 61 -13.21 0.07 7.34
C ARG A 61 -13.34 1.31 6.45
N ALA A 62 -13.63 2.48 7.02
CA ALA A 62 -13.78 3.71 6.27
C ALA A 62 -12.42 4.19 5.71
N ALA A 63 -11.36 4.10 6.52
CA ALA A 63 -10.01 4.42 6.06
C ALA A 63 -9.54 3.43 4.98
N LEU A 64 -9.83 2.14 5.13
CA LEU A 64 -9.53 1.12 4.13
C LEU A 64 -10.25 1.37 2.80
N GLU A 65 -11.54 1.73 2.84
CA GLU A 65 -12.30 2.07 1.63
C GLU A 65 -11.74 3.31 0.92
N ALA A 66 -11.43 4.36 1.67
CA ALA A 66 -10.79 5.56 1.13
C ALA A 66 -9.39 5.26 0.55
N PHE A 67 -8.64 4.38 1.20
CA PHE A 67 -7.34 3.91 0.71
C PHE A 67 -7.48 3.10 -0.58
N ALA A 68 -8.37 2.11 -0.62
CA ALA A 68 -8.62 1.27 -1.78
C ALA A 68 -9.09 2.09 -2.99
N ALA A 69 -9.94 3.10 -2.78
CA ALA A 69 -10.36 4.03 -3.84
C ALA A 69 -9.23 4.92 -4.36
N SER A 70 -8.11 5.01 -3.66
CA SER A 70 -6.99 5.89 -4.01
C SER A 70 -5.86 5.20 -4.79
N VAL A 71 -5.93 3.89 -5.00
CA VAL A 71 -4.88 3.06 -5.61
C VAL A 71 -5.44 2.22 -6.77
N ASP A 72 -4.60 1.85 -7.72
CA ASP A 72 -5.01 1.06 -8.90
C ASP A 72 -4.96 -0.44 -8.63
N VAL A 73 -4.08 -0.86 -7.71
CA VAL A 73 -3.95 -2.24 -7.23
C VAL A 73 -3.50 -2.20 -5.78
N ALA A 74 -3.89 -3.18 -4.98
CA ALA A 74 -3.43 -3.32 -3.60
C ALA A 74 -2.71 -4.65 -3.38
N THR A 75 -1.72 -4.64 -2.52
CA THR A 75 -1.05 -5.82 -1.97
C THR A 75 -0.74 -5.59 -0.50
N TYR A 76 -0.30 -6.63 0.21
CA TYR A 76 0.02 -6.59 1.63
C TYR A 76 1.43 -7.14 1.85
N GLU A 77 2.16 -6.59 2.81
CA GLU A 77 3.51 -7.05 3.17
C GLU A 77 3.55 -8.00 4.38
N PHE A 78 2.42 -8.25 5.02
CA PHE A 78 2.34 -9.05 6.25
C PHE A 78 1.16 -10.02 6.25
N GLU A 79 1.32 -11.17 6.93
CA GLU A 79 0.37 -12.30 6.90
C GLU A 79 -0.86 -12.11 7.83
N ASN A 80 -0.81 -11.19 8.79
CA ASN A 80 -1.83 -11.02 9.83
C ASN A 80 -2.97 -10.05 9.45
N VAL A 81 -3.52 -10.15 8.23
CA VAL A 81 -4.72 -9.37 7.89
C VAL A 81 -5.92 -9.95 8.67
N PRO A 82 -6.72 -9.15 9.39
CA PRO A 82 -7.86 -9.67 10.16
C PRO A 82 -8.80 -10.50 9.26
N LEU A 83 -9.15 -11.71 9.71
CA LEU A 83 -10.01 -12.63 8.93
C LEU A 83 -11.48 -12.21 8.90
N ALA A 84 -11.90 -11.36 9.85
CA ALA A 84 -13.26 -10.85 9.94
C ALA A 84 -13.31 -9.40 9.44
N ALA A 85 -14.21 -9.15 8.49
CA ALA A 85 -14.48 -7.84 7.89
C ALA A 85 -15.65 -7.12 8.57
#